data_AF-A0A1Y1UHF3-F1
#
_entry.id   AF-A0A1Y1UHF3-F1
#
_cell.length_a   1.000
_cell.length_b   1.000
_cell.length_c   1.000
_cell.angle_alpha   90.00
_cell.angle_beta   90.00
_cell.angle_gamma   90.00
#
_symmetry.space_group_name_H-M   'P 1'
#
loop_
_entity.id
_entity.type
_entity.pdbx_description
1 polymer ?
#
loop_
_entity_poly.entity_id
_entity_poly.type
_entity_poly.pdbx_seq_one_letter_code
_entity_poly.pdbx_strand_id
1 'polypeptide(L)'
;VALGILNNPESILSVLFGKTVPTINSPFDNMDARQRIDNELKMVCNTLIGDVVSECLEQVNSFLVKVSAFQMIENNKSIKSQPYGSIDYIKGVVTHFNKKCDEVLQKTKIKFSEVLVEESTENILLNLVVTRIMEAYTKFYTIVSTEYTEKDAPDLFKQLLTPELIEIKMNSICKLNPQVVNK
;
A
#
# COMPACT_ATOMS: atom_id res chain seq x y z
N VAL A 1 -15.52 10.36 36.66
CA VAL A 1 -16.55 10.46 35.60
C VAL A 1 -15.87 10.99 34.34
N ALA A 2 -15.36 10.11 33.48
CA ALA A 2 -14.68 10.52 32.23
C ALA A 2 -14.76 9.39 31.17
N LEU A 3 -15.96 8.81 30.99
CA LEU A 3 -16.24 7.75 30.02
C LEU A 3 -17.08 8.24 28.82
N GLY A 4 -17.21 9.56 28.64
CA GLY A 4 -18.18 10.14 27.70
C GLY A 4 -17.61 10.64 26.36
N ILE A 5 -16.28 10.66 26.15
CA ILE A 5 -15.68 11.39 25.02
C ILE A 5 -15.34 10.46 23.82
N LEU A 6 -15.33 9.14 24.00
CA LEU A 6 -14.89 8.19 22.97
C LEU A 6 -15.98 7.63 22.04
N ASN A 7 -17.25 8.01 22.25
CA ASN A 7 -18.37 7.52 21.42
C ASN A 7 -18.80 8.49 20.31
N ASN A 8 -18.02 9.55 20.04
CA ASN A 8 -18.32 10.49 18.97
C ASN A 8 -17.27 10.38 17.86
N PRO A 9 -17.61 9.94 16.63
CA PRO A 9 -16.68 9.91 15.50
C PRO A 9 -16.06 11.29 15.22
N GLU A 10 -16.74 12.38 15.60
CA GLU A 10 -16.21 13.74 15.47
C GLU A 10 -15.02 14.02 16.42
N SER A 11 -14.95 13.35 17.57
CA SER A 11 -13.82 13.49 18.50
C SER A 11 -12.56 12.79 17.98
N ILE A 12 -12.70 11.64 17.31
CA ILE A 12 -11.57 10.91 16.71
C ILE A 12 -10.96 11.74 15.57
N LEU A 13 -11.79 12.34 14.73
CA LEU A 13 -11.34 13.20 13.63
C LEU A 13 -10.65 14.48 14.12
N SER A 14 -11.15 15.06 15.23
CA SER A 14 -10.54 16.26 15.83
C SER A 14 -9.15 15.99 16.43
N VAL A 15 -8.96 14.81 17.02
CA VAL A 15 -7.68 14.37 17.61
C VAL A 15 -6.67 14.02 16.50
N LEU A 16 -7.14 13.47 15.37
CA LEU A 16 -6.27 13.12 14.25
C LEU A 16 -5.79 14.31 13.43
N PHE A 17 -6.58 15.38 13.32
CA PHE A 17 -6.32 16.43 12.31
C PHE A 17 -6.28 17.87 12.83
N GLY A 18 -6.38 18.12 14.15
CA GLY A 18 -6.04 19.41 14.75
C GLY A 18 -6.82 20.63 14.21
N LYS A 19 -7.97 20.40 13.58
CA LYS A 19 -8.87 21.44 13.06
C LYS A 19 -10.29 21.18 13.52
N THR A 20 -10.94 22.22 14.00
CA THR A 20 -12.28 22.24 14.59
C THR A 20 -13.34 21.75 13.59
N VAL A 21 -14.05 20.68 13.95
CA VAL A 21 -15.18 20.11 13.20
C VAL A 21 -16.46 20.90 13.52
N PRO A 22 -17.32 21.23 12.53
CA PRO A 22 -18.54 22.00 12.76
C PRO A 22 -19.70 21.12 13.28
N THR A 23 -20.43 21.63 14.27
CA THR A 23 -21.52 20.92 14.98
C THR A 23 -22.81 20.88 14.15
N ILE A 24 -23.47 19.72 14.03
CA ILE A 24 -24.74 19.55 13.29
C ILE A 24 -25.88 19.16 14.24
N ASN A 25 -26.94 20.00 14.30
CA ASN A 25 -28.19 19.72 15.01
C ASN A 25 -29.34 19.55 13.98
N SER A 26 -29.91 18.35 13.81
CA SER A 26 -31.37 18.07 13.74
C SER A 26 -31.70 16.64 13.23
N PRO A 27 -32.86 16.03 13.57
CA PRO A 27 -33.07 14.58 13.49
C PRO A 27 -33.57 14.00 12.14
N PHE A 28 -34.08 14.82 11.21
CA PHE A 28 -34.82 14.32 10.03
C PHE A 28 -34.14 14.52 8.65
N ASP A 29 -33.08 15.33 8.53
CA ASP A 29 -32.23 15.49 7.32
C ASP A 29 -30.98 14.57 7.33
N ASN A 30 -30.98 13.56 8.20
CA ASN A 30 -29.77 12.83 8.58
C ASN A 30 -29.35 11.71 7.62
N MET A 31 -30.18 11.32 6.65
CA MET A 31 -29.77 10.31 5.66
C MET A 31 -28.65 10.86 4.77
N ASP A 32 -28.82 12.08 4.28
CA ASP A 32 -27.81 12.76 3.45
C ASP A 32 -26.55 13.10 4.26
N ALA A 33 -26.70 13.52 5.51
CA ALA A 33 -25.55 13.81 6.38
C ALA A 33 -24.73 12.55 6.69
N ARG A 34 -25.38 11.42 7.02
CA ARG A 34 -24.70 10.14 7.23
C ARG A 34 -24.02 9.64 5.97
N GLN A 35 -24.69 9.70 4.83
CA GLN A 35 -24.12 9.28 3.56
C GLN A 35 -22.92 10.16 3.14
N ARG A 36 -22.96 11.47 3.43
CA ARG A 36 -21.82 12.37 3.22
C ARG A 36 -20.64 11.99 4.13
N ILE A 37 -20.88 11.77 5.41
CA ILE A 37 -19.85 11.36 6.38
C ILE A 37 -19.21 10.03 5.95
N ASP A 38 -20.01 9.04 5.54
CA ASP A 38 -19.50 7.75 5.06
C ASP A 38 -18.64 7.90 3.79
N ASN A 39 -19.04 8.78 2.88
CA ASN A 39 -18.29 9.06 1.66
C ASN A 39 -16.97 9.79 1.96
N GLU A 40 -16.97 10.76 2.88
CA GLU A 40 -15.77 11.45 3.33
C GLU A 40 -14.80 10.48 4.02
N LEU A 41 -15.31 9.62 4.91
CA LEU A 41 -14.50 8.59 5.57
C LEU A 41 -13.86 7.65 4.55
N LYS A 42 -14.64 7.15 3.57
CA LYS A 42 -14.11 6.32 2.48
C LYS A 42 -13.05 7.05 1.67
N MET A 43 -13.24 8.34 1.40
CA MET A 43 -12.26 9.14 0.67
C MET A 43 -10.96 9.27 1.45
N VAL A 44 -11.04 9.61 2.74
CA VAL A 44 -9.88 9.74 3.64
C VAL A 44 -9.12 8.41 3.74
N CYS A 45 -9.82 7.29 3.95
CA CYS A 45 -9.19 5.97 3.98
C CYS A 45 -8.50 5.65 2.65
N ASN A 46 -9.12 5.94 1.51
CA ASN A 46 -8.51 5.72 0.20
C ASN A 46 -7.27 6.58 -0.04
N THR A 47 -7.29 7.85 0.41
CA THR A 47 -6.13 8.74 0.35
C THR A 47 -5.00 8.20 1.22
N LEU A 48 -5.28 7.84 2.46
CA LEU A 48 -4.29 7.29 3.38
C LEU A 48 -3.66 5.99 2.84
N ILE A 49 -4.48 5.07 2.34
CA ILE A 49 -4.00 3.85 1.67
C ILE A 49 -3.14 4.23 0.46
N GLY A 50 -3.61 5.17 -0.36
CA GLY A 50 -2.89 5.65 -1.55
C GLY A 50 -1.51 6.22 -1.23
N ASP A 51 -1.40 7.01 -0.17
CA ASP A 51 -0.14 7.63 0.27
C ASP A 51 0.86 6.56 0.74
N VAL A 52 0.42 5.62 1.59
CA VAL A 52 1.25 4.51 2.08
C VAL A 52 1.72 3.63 0.92
N VAL A 53 0.81 3.27 0.01
CA VAL A 53 1.12 2.44 -1.17
C VAL A 53 2.12 3.16 -2.08
N SER A 54 1.92 4.46 -2.32
CA SER A 54 2.81 5.27 -3.16
C SER A 54 4.21 5.37 -2.58
N GLU A 55 4.34 5.51 -1.26
CA GLU A 55 5.62 5.56 -0.57
C GLU A 55 6.37 4.21 -0.65
N CYS A 56 5.66 3.09 -0.51
CA CYS A 56 6.23 1.75 -0.68
C CYS A 56 6.69 1.47 -2.13
N LEU A 57 5.92 1.94 -3.11
CA LEU A 57 6.08 1.61 -4.52
C LEU A 57 6.86 2.64 -5.34
N GLU A 58 7.40 3.70 -4.75
CA GLU A 58 8.01 4.83 -5.47
C GLU A 58 8.91 4.41 -6.65
N GLN A 59 9.92 3.58 -6.40
CA GLN A 59 10.86 3.12 -7.42
C GLN A 59 10.26 2.06 -8.36
N VAL A 60 9.35 1.23 -7.85
CA VAL A 60 8.63 0.23 -8.65
C VAL A 60 7.73 0.91 -9.67
N ASN A 61 6.93 1.89 -9.24
CA ASN A 61 6.07 2.68 -10.12
C ASN A 61 6.89 3.48 -11.13
N SER A 62 8.02 4.08 -10.72
CA SER A 62 8.92 4.75 -11.66
C SER A 62 9.44 3.80 -12.74
N PHE A 63 9.83 2.59 -12.36
CA PHE A 63 10.24 1.55 -13.31
C PHE A 63 9.09 1.14 -14.24
N LEU A 64 7.91 0.84 -13.69
CA LEU A 64 6.74 0.43 -14.47
C LEU A 64 6.34 1.50 -15.49
N VAL A 65 6.31 2.77 -15.10
CA VAL A 65 6.02 3.90 -16.01
C VAL A 65 7.04 3.98 -17.14
N LYS A 66 8.34 3.84 -16.84
CA LYS A 66 9.40 3.84 -17.87
C LYS A 66 9.25 2.68 -18.84
N VAL A 67 8.98 1.48 -18.32
CA VAL A 67 8.77 0.28 -19.15
C VAL A 67 7.53 0.44 -20.02
N SER A 68 6.40 0.88 -19.47
CA SER A 68 5.17 1.12 -20.24
C SER A 68 5.38 2.18 -21.32
N ALA A 69 6.00 3.31 -21.00
CA ALA A 69 6.30 4.35 -21.98
C ALA A 69 7.20 3.84 -23.12
N PHE A 70 8.20 3.03 -22.79
CA PHE A 70 9.06 2.42 -23.78
C PHE A 70 8.35 1.40 -24.66
N GLN A 71 7.52 0.53 -24.07
CA GLN A 71 6.73 -0.46 -24.82
C GLN A 71 5.70 0.20 -25.76
N MET A 72 5.21 1.41 -25.42
CA MET A 72 4.35 2.19 -26.32
C MET A 72 5.09 2.71 -27.57
N ILE A 73 6.39 2.99 -27.46
CA ILE A 73 7.21 3.51 -28.56
C ILE A 73 7.86 2.37 -29.35
N GLU A 74 8.47 1.42 -28.64
CA GLU A 74 9.25 0.32 -29.17
C GLU A 74 8.61 -1.02 -28.78
N ASN A 75 7.48 -1.33 -29.42
CA ASN A 75 6.73 -2.54 -29.13
C ASN A 75 7.59 -3.80 -29.33
N ASN A 76 7.54 -4.73 -28.38
CA ASN A 76 8.30 -5.99 -28.35
C ASN A 76 9.84 -5.88 -28.29
N LYS A 77 10.43 -4.72 -27.99
CA LYS A 77 11.87 -4.65 -27.72
C LYS A 77 12.17 -4.96 -26.26
N SER A 78 13.28 -5.68 -26.04
CA SER A 78 13.76 -6.01 -24.70
C SER A 78 14.18 -4.77 -23.94
N ILE A 79 13.74 -4.69 -22.68
CA ILE A 79 14.11 -3.61 -21.76
C ILE A 79 15.61 -3.61 -21.41
N LYS A 80 16.33 -4.71 -21.67
CA LYS A 80 17.80 -4.82 -21.48
C LYS A 80 18.58 -3.77 -22.26
N SER A 81 18.03 -3.27 -23.36
CA SER A 81 18.63 -2.21 -24.17
C SER A 81 18.62 -0.84 -23.49
N GLN A 82 17.85 -0.69 -22.42
CA GLN A 82 17.60 0.58 -21.75
C GLN A 82 18.39 0.70 -20.44
N PRO A 83 18.79 1.91 -20.01
CA PRO A 83 19.54 2.09 -18.76
C PRO A 83 18.82 1.55 -17.51
N TYR A 84 17.48 1.65 -17.48
CA TYR A 84 16.65 1.13 -16.40
C TYR A 84 16.38 -0.38 -16.47
N GLY A 85 16.80 -1.03 -17.56
CA GLY A 85 16.86 -2.50 -17.69
C GLY A 85 18.25 -3.06 -17.39
N SER A 86 19.17 -2.29 -16.83
CA SER A 86 20.40 -2.86 -16.29
C SER A 86 20.09 -3.69 -15.04
N ILE A 87 20.79 -4.82 -14.86
CA ILE A 87 20.61 -5.69 -13.69
C ILE A 87 20.84 -4.90 -12.39
N ASP A 88 21.84 -4.02 -12.37
CA ASP A 88 22.15 -3.18 -11.21
C ASP A 88 21.02 -2.20 -10.86
N TYR A 89 20.39 -1.61 -11.88
CA TYR A 89 19.23 -0.75 -11.65
C TYR A 89 18.06 -1.54 -11.04
N ILE A 90 17.75 -2.72 -11.59
CA ILE A 90 16.65 -3.56 -11.09
C ILE A 90 16.94 -4.03 -9.66
N LYS A 91 18.18 -4.41 -9.34
CA LYS A 91 18.60 -4.72 -7.96
C LYS A 91 18.41 -3.52 -7.03
N GLY A 92 18.72 -2.31 -7.50
CA GLY A 92 18.46 -1.06 -6.79
C GLY A 92 16.98 -0.87 -6.49
N VAL A 93 16.10 -1.11 -7.49
CA VAL A 93 14.64 -1.05 -7.31
C VAL A 93 14.16 -2.07 -6.28
N VAL A 94 14.60 -3.33 -6.36
CA VAL A 94 14.23 -4.40 -5.42
C VAL A 94 14.70 -4.08 -4.00
N THR A 95 15.95 -3.63 -3.84
CA THR A 95 16.51 -3.26 -2.54
C THR A 95 15.73 -2.10 -1.92
N HIS A 96 15.45 -1.06 -2.72
CA HIS A 96 14.68 0.10 -2.27
C HIS A 96 13.25 -0.30 -1.86
N PHE A 97 12.58 -1.11 -2.69
CA PHE A 97 11.25 -1.63 -2.41
C PHE A 97 11.21 -2.42 -1.10
N ASN A 98 12.12 -3.37 -0.91
CA ASN A 98 12.19 -4.18 0.31
C ASN A 98 12.37 -3.30 1.55
N LYS A 99 13.31 -2.35 1.50
CA LYS A 99 13.57 -1.41 2.60
C LYS A 99 12.36 -0.54 2.90
N LYS A 100 11.73 0.04 1.86
CA LYS A 100 10.56 0.90 2.03
C LYS A 100 9.37 0.15 2.59
N CYS A 101 9.10 -1.06 2.10
CA CYS A 101 8.02 -1.88 2.65
C CYS A 101 8.26 -2.19 4.13
N ASP A 102 9.48 -2.57 4.51
CA ASP A 102 9.82 -2.85 5.91
C ASP A 102 9.60 -1.62 6.81
N GLU A 103 10.11 -0.45 6.40
CA GLU A 103 10.01 0.78 7.19
C GLU A 103 8.59 1.36 7.22
N VAL A 104 7.93 1.47 6.06
CA VAL A 104 6.66 2.18 5.90
C VAL A 104 5.51 1.34 6.43
N LEU A 105 5.48 0.03 6.16
CA LEU A 105 4.41 -0.82 6.68
C LEU A 105 4.50 -0.94 8.20
N GLN A 106 5.69 -1.07 8.77
CA GLN A 106 5.86 -1.09 10.23
C GLN A 106 5.40 0.23 10.87
N LYS A 107 5.79 1.39 10.30
CA LYS A 107 5.32 2.70 10.78
C LYS A 107 3.80 2.85 10.65
N THR A 108 3.23 2.40 9.54
CA THR A 108 1.79 2.48 9.28
C THR A 108 1.01 1.63 10.27
N LYS A 109 1.49 0.41 10.53
CA LYS A 109 0.93 -0.47 11.55
C LYS A 109 0.88 0.21 12.92
N ILE A 110 2.02 0.75 13.39
CA ILE A 110 2.09 1.45 14.69
C ILE A 110 1.08 2.60 14.74
N LYS A 111 1.03 3.43 13.70
CA LYS A 111 0.06 4.53 13.62
C LYS A 111 -1.38 4.04 13.64
N PHE A 112 -1.70 2.94 12.95
CA PHE A 112 -3.05 2.39 12.95
C PHE A 112 -3.42 1.86 14.33
N SER A 113 -2.53 1.14 15.01
CA SER A 113 -2.78 0.65 16.37
C SER A 113 -2.92 1.77 17.42
N GLU A 114 -2.30 2.93 17.20
CA GLU A 114 -2.44 4.11 18.08
C GLU A 114 -3.78 4.84 17.90
N VAL A 115 -4.34 4.78 16.68
CA VAL A 115 -5.48 5.58 16.26
C VAL A 115 -6.78 4.79 16.25
N LEU A 116 -6.72 3.52 15.85
CA LEU A 116 -7.88 2.66 15.69
C LEU A 116 -8.08 1.86 16.98
N VAL A 117 -9.31 1.90 17.48
CA VAL A 117 -9.69 1.15 18.70
C VAL A 117 -9.87 -0.33 18.40
N GLU A 118 -10.31 -0.67 17.18
CA GLU A 118 -10.59 -2.04 16.77
C GLU A 118 -9.49 -2.61 15.87
N GLU A 119 -8.89 -3.72 16.30
CA GLU A 119 -7.89 -4.48 15.54
C GLU A 119 -8.45 -5.02 14.20
N SER A 120 -9.75 -5.35 14.14
CA SER A 120 -10.44 -5.75 12.92
C SER A 120 -10.35 -4.68 11.83
N THR A 121 -10.55 -3.41 12.21
CA THR A 121 -10.50 -2.27 11.28
C THR A 121 -9.05 -2.00 10.85
N GLU A 122 -8.08 -2.09 11.76
CA GLU A 122 -6.64 -2.04 11.42
C GLU A 122 -6.31 -3.09 10.36
N ASN A 123 -6.70 -4.35 10.59
CA ASN A 123 -6.39 -5.46 9.70
C ASN A 123 -7.02 -5.28 8.31
N ILE A 124 -8.25 -4.77 8.23
CA ILE A 124 -8.89 -4.47 6.95
C ILE A 124 -8.08 -3.42 6.17
N LEU A 125 -7.69 -2.32 6.81
CA LEU A 125 -6.94 -1.25 6.15
C LEU A 125 -5.54 -1.71 5.72
N LEU A 126 -4.84 -2.45 6.58
CA LEU A 126 -3.52 -3.01 6.24
C LEU A 126 -3.62 -4.02 5.10
N ASN A 127 -4.65 -4.87 5.07
CA ASN A 127 -4.84 -5.81 3.98
C ASN A 127 -5.10 -5.10 2.63
N LEU A 128 -5.86 -3.99 2.65
CA LEU A 128 -6.07 -3.16 1.45
C LEU A 128 -4.75 -2.53 0.95
N VAL A 129 -3.89 -2.08 1.86
CA VAL A 129 -2.54 -1.60 1.52
C VAL A 129 -1.72 -2.71 0.88
N VAL A 130 -1.62 -3.88 1.52
CA VAL A 130 -0.84 -5.03 1.02
C VAL A 130 -1.34 -5.45 -0.36
N THR A 131 -2.66 -5.59 -0.55
CA THR A 131 -3.27 -5.97 -1.82
C THR A 131 -2.84 -5.02 -2.95
N ARG A 132 -2.91 -3.70 -2.74
CA ARG A 132 -2.50 -2.72 -3.76
C ARG A 132 -1.00 -2.76 -4.04
N ILE A 133 -0.16 -2.98 -3.03
CA ILE A 133 1.29 -3.15 -3.21
C ILE A 133 1.56 -4.41 -4.05
N MET A 134 0.88 -5.52 -3.75
CA MET A 134 1.03 -6.79 -4.44
C MET A 134 0.64 -6.72 -5.91
N GLU A 135 -0.40 -5.97 -6.28
CA GLU A 135 -0.80 -5.76 -7.67
C GLU A 135 0.34 -5.13 -8.50
N ALA A 136 1.01 -4.11 -7.97
CA ALA A 136 2.12 -3.45 -8.65
C ALA A 136 3.38 -4.32 -8.64
N TYR A 137 3.69 -4.96 -7.51
CA TYR A 137 4.84 -5.85 -7.41
C TYR A 137 4.74 -7.04 -8.34
N THR A 138 3.54 -7.64 -8.48
CA THR A 138 3.32 -8.77 -9.39
C THR A 138 3.62 -8.37 -10.84
N LYS A 139 3.14 -7.19 -11.28
CA LYS A 139 3.46 -6.66 -12.62
C LYS A 139 4.96 -6.47 -12.81
N PHE A 140 5.63 -5.89 -11.81
CA PHE A 140 7.08 -5.72 -11.82
C PHE A 140 7.82 -7.06 -11.92
N TYR A 141 7.45 -8.03 -11.09
CA TYR A 141 8.03 -9.37 -11.08
C TYR A 141 7.83 -10.07 -12.41
N THR A 142 6.64 -10.01 -13.02
CA THR A 142 6.38 -10.62 -14.33
C THR A 142 7.28 -10.05 -15.42
N ILE A 143 7.46 -8.72 -15.46
CA ILE A 143 8.35 -8.07 -16.44
C ILE A 143 9.79 -8.56 -16.25
N VAL A 144 10.29 -8.54 -15.02
CA VAL A 144 11.67 -8.94 -14.71
C VAL A 144 11.89 -10.44 -14.97
N SER A 145 10.99 -11.32 -14.53
CA SER A 145 11.13 -12.77 -14.74
C SER A 145 10.97 -13.21 -16.19
N THR A 146 10.29 -12.43 -17.02
CA THR A 146 10.17 -12.68 -18.46
C THR A 146 11.45 -12.28 -19.21
N GLU A 147 12.08 -11.18 -18.80
CA GLU A 147 13.24 -10.62 -19.49
C GLU A 147 14.56 -11.23 -19.01
N TYR A 148 14.68 -11.57 -17.72
CA TYR A 148 15.91 -12.11 -17.14
C TYR A 148 15.69 -13.53 -16.67
N THR A 149 16.65 -14.42 -16.94
CA THR A 149 16.64 -15.77 -16.39
C THR A 149 17.53 -15.86 -15.15
N GLU A 150 17.25 -16.81 -14.27
CA GLU A 150 18.07 -17.06 -13.08
C GLU A 150 19.53 -17.39 -13.42
N LYS A 151 19.76 -18.00 -14.59
CA LYS A 151 21.10 -18.30 -15.09
C LYS A 151 21.89 -17.04 -15.46
N ASP A 152 21.21 -16.04 -16.00
CA ASP A 152 21.84 -14.81 -16.49
C ASP A 152 22.13 -13.81 -15.36
N ALA A 153 21.30 -13.82 -14.31
CA ALA A 153 21.35 -12.84 -13.23
C ALA A 153 21.11 -13.47 -11.84
N PRO A 154 21.95 -14.42 -11.40
CA PRO A 154 21.71 -15.15 -10.14
C PRO A 154 21.62 -14.22 -8.93
N ASP A 155 22.41 -13.14 -8.90
CA ASP A 155 22.41 -12.19 -7.79
C ASP A 155 21.15 -11.31 -7.74
N LEU A 156 20.43 -11.15 -8.86
CA LEU A 156 19.12 -10.50 -8.87
C LEU A 156 18.07 -11.44 -8.27
N PHE A 157 18.04 -12.70 -8.69
CA PHE A 157 17.06 -13.69 -8.22
C PHE A 157 17.25 -14.09 -6.75
N LYS A 158 18.45 -13.92 -6.18
CA LYS A 158 18.64 -14.00 -4.72
C LYS A 158 17.88 -12.93 -3.93
N GLN A 159 17.61 -11.78 -4.53
CA GLN A 159 16.93 -10.64 -3.88
C GLN A 159 15.48 -10.48 -4.33
N LEU A 160 15.18 -10.87 -5.57
CA LEU A 160 13.85 -10.82 -6.17
C LEU A 160 13.01 -12.01 -5.66
N LEU A 161 12.29 -11.77 -4.57
CA LEU A 161 11.37 -12.75 -4.00
C LEU A 161 10.15 -12.93 -4.91
N THR A 162 9.61 -14.15 -4.96
CA THR A 162 8.34 -14.41 -5.67
C THR A 162 7.21 -13.60 -5.05
N PRO A 163 6.12 -13.31 -5.80
CA PRO A 163 4.96 -12.62 -5.23
C PRO A 163 4.44 -13.28 -3.95
N GLU A 164 4.38 -14.61 -3.92
CA GLU A 164 3.97 -15.40 -2.75
C GLU A 164 4.88 -15.13 -1.52
N LEU A 165 6.19 -15.10 -1.71
CA LEU A 165 7.14 -14.84 -0.62
C LEU A 165 7.09 -13.39 -0.14
N ILE A 166 6.88 -12.43 -1.04
CA ILE A 166 6.68 -11.02 -0.66
C ILE A 166 5.39 -10.84 0.12
N GLU A 167 4.31 -11.49 -0.30
CA GLU A 167 3.03 -11.44 0.40
C GLU A 167 3.16 -11.99 1.82
N ILE A 168 3.82 -13.14 1.99
CA ILE A 168 4.13 -13.71 3.31
C ILE A 168 4.96 -12.72 4.15
N LYS A 169 5.99 -12.10 3.55
CA LYS A 169 6.82 -11.10 4.23
C LYS A 169 6.00 -9.90 4.70
N MET A 170 5.17 -9.32 3.83
CA MET A 170 4.32 -8.17 4.16
C MET A 170 3.28 -8.50 5.22
N ASN A 171 2.63 -9.66 5.11
CA ASN A 171 1.68 -10.13 6.11
C ASN A 171 2.36 -10.34 7.47
N SER A 172 3.59 -10.84 7.49
CA SER A 172 4.39 -10.96 8.71
C SER A 172 4.71 -9.59 9.34
N ILE A 173 5.12 -8.59 8.54
CA ILE A 173 5.39 -7.23 9.01
C ILE A 173 4.14 -6.60 9.62
N CYS A 174 3.01 -6.74 8.93
CA CYS A 174 1.73 -6.24 9.40
C CYS A 174 1.13 -7.07 10.54
N LYS A 175 1.72 -8.22 10.88
CA LYS A 175 1.17 -9.26 11.78
C LYS A 175 -0.25 -9.67 11.40
N LEU A 176 -0.55 -9.65 10.10
CA LEU A 176 -1.81 -10.12 9.59
C LEU A 176 -1.82 -11.64 9.79
N ASN A 177 -2.78 -12.15 10.57
CA ASN A 177 -2.97 -13.58 10.69
C ASN A 177 -3.20 -14.17 9.29
N PRO A 178 -2.61 -15.31 8.93
CA PRO A 178 -2.83 -15.98 7.63
C PRO A 178 -4.24 -16.60 7.48
N GLN A 179 -5.27 -15.95 8.01
CA GLN A 179 -6.63 -16.47 8.13
C GLN A 179 -7.67 -15.39 7.83
N VAL A 180 -7.74 -14.90 6.59
CA VAL A 180 -9.00 -14.51 5.94
C VAL A 180 -8.90 -14.72 4.42
N VAL A 181 -8.65 -15.95 3.98
CA VAL A 181 -9.19 -16.43 2.69
C VAL A 181 -10.20 -17.51 3.06
N ASN A 182 -11.43 -17.07 3.33
CA ASN A 182 -12.59 -17.95 3.44
C ASN A 182 -13.83 -17.16 3.05
N LYS A 183 -14.03 -17.00 1.74
CA LYS A 183 -15.22 -17.45 0.99
C LYS A 183 -15.21 -16.88 -0.42
#